data_AF-A0A0B8P9S7-F1
#
_entry.id   AF-A0A0B8P9S7-F1
#
_cell.length_a   1.000
_cell.length_b   1.000
_cell.length_c   1.000
_cell.angle_alpha   90.00
_cell.angle_beta   90.00
_cell.angle_gamma   90.00
#
_symmetry.space_group_name_H-M   'P 1'
#
loop_
_entity.id
_entity.type
_entity.pdbx_description
1 polymer ?
#
loop_
_entity_poly.entity_id
_entity_poly.type
_entity_poly.pdbx_seq_one_letter_code
_entity_poly.pdbx_strand_id
1 'polypeptide(L)'
;MNHNLTVTKRHGRTEPIDLEKIHRVITWAAEGLDNVSVSQVELKSQIQFYDGITTSDIHETMIKASADLISEETPDYQYLAARLAIFHLRKKAYGQYEPPALFDHVAKLVDMGKYDQHLLEDYSREEFELMDSFIDHKRDLDFSYAAVKQLEGKYFVQNRVTKEIYESAQFLYILVAACLFSKYPRETRLDTFVVSTMRYLRLRSLCQRQSCLVCAPLLASSAHAC
;
A
#
# COMPACT_ATOMS: atom_id res chain seq x y z
N MET A 1 -19.99 -30.14 -7.09
CA MET A 1 -20.25 -29.18 -8.17
C MET A 1 -18.90 -28.64 -8.62
N ASN A 2 -18.25 -29.29 -9.58
CA ASN A 2 -16.97 -28.82 -10.14
C ASN A 2 -17.27 -28.08 -11.43
N HIS A 3 -17.50 -26.78 -11.33
CA HIS A 3 -17.33 -25.92 -12.50
C HIS A 3 -15.83 -25.70 -12.66
N ASN A 4 -15.26 -26.24 -13.74
CA ASN A 4 -13.88 -25.99 -14.17
C ASN A 4 -13.74 -24.51 -14.57
N LEU A 5 -13.83 -23.61 -13.59
CA LEU A 5 -13.61 -22.19 -13.80
C LEU A 5 -12.14 -21.97 -14.10
N THR A 6 -11.88 -21.28 -15.21
CA THR A 6 -10.55 -20.86 -15.58
C THR A 6 -10.29 -19.44 -15.08
N VAL A 7 -9.03 -19.16 -14.75
CA VAL A 7 -8.58 -17.86 -14.24
C VAL A 7 -7.52 -17.30 -15.17
N THR A 8 -7.70 -16.05 -15.58
CA THR A 8 -6.73 -15.32 -16.40
C THR A 8 -5.69 -14.63 -15.51
N LYS A 9 -4.44 -15.05 -15.59
CA LYS A 9 -3.31 -14.41 -14.91
C LYS A 9 -3.00 -13.04 -15.50
N ARG A 10 -2.28 -12.22 -14.72
CA ARG A 10 -1.76 -10.91 -15.17
C ARG A 10 -0.86 -11.00 -16.41
N HIS A 11 -0.19 -12.14 -16.63
CA HIS A 11 0.62 -12.42 -17.82
C HIS A 11 -0.18 -12.98 -19.00
N GLY A 12 -1.53 -13.02 -18.93
CA GLY A 12 -2.41 -13.51 -20.00
C GLY A 12 -2.58 -15.03 -20.08
N ARG A 13 -1.85 -15.82 -19.27
CA ARG A 13 -2.03 -17.27 -19.19
C ARG A 13 -3.30 -17.65 -18.43
N THR A 14 -3.99 -18.68 -18.89
CA THR A 14 -5.16 -19.26 -18.22
C THR A 14 -4.77 -20.50 -17.43
N GLU A 15 -5.23 -20.60 -16.18
CA GLU A 15 -5.07 -21.78 -15.34
C GLU A 15 -6.39 -22.13 -14.63
N PRO A 16 -6.62 -23.38 -14.20
CA PRO A 16 -7.78 -23.70 -13.38
C PRO A 16 -7.75 -22.91 -12.06
N ILE A 17 -8.94 -22.52 -11.57
CA ILE A 17 -9.05 -21.84 -10.29
C ILE A 17 -8.48 -22.70 -9.16
N ASP A 18 -7.65 -22.08 -8.32
CA ASP A 18 -7.01 -22.73 -7.19
C ASP A 18 -7.63 -22.18 -5.89
N LEU A 19 -8.60 -22.91 -5.36
CA LEU A 19 -9.33 -22.53 -4.15
C LEU A 19 -8.45 -22.62 -2.90
N GLU A 20 -7.48 -23.53 -2.88
CA GLU A 20 -6.51 -23.66 -1.78
C GLU A 20 -5.63 -22.41 -1.66
N LYS A 21 -5.21 -21.83 -2.79
CA LYS A 21 -4.50 -20.54 -2.78
C LYS A 21 -5.36 -19.41 -2.22
N ILE A 22 -6.65 -19.39 -2.56
CA ILE A 22 -7.60 -18.39 -2.04
C ILE A 22 -7.74 -18.54 -0.53
N HIS A 23 -7.98 -19.77 -0.05
CA HIS A 23 -8.10 -20.09 1.36
C HIS A 23 -6.87 -19.62 2.15
N ARG A 24 -5.67 -19.96 1.68
CA ARG A 24 -4.42 -19.55 2.34
C ARG A 24 -4.26 -18.04 2.46
N VAL A 25 -4.67 -17.27 1.45
CA VAL A 25 -4.56 -15.80 1.48
C VAL A 25 -5.57 -15.19 2.45
N ILE A 26 -6.80 -15.70 2.50
CA ILE A 26 -7.82 -15.21 3.44
C ILE A 26 -7.43 -15.59 4.88
N THR A 27 -6.96 -16.82 5.11
CA THR A 27 -6.48 -17.29 6.42
C THR A 27 -5.31 -16.46 6.91
N TRP A 28 -4.35 -16.14 6.04
CA TRP A 28 -3.26 -15.21 6.37
C TRP A 28 -3.79 -13.82 6.75
N ALA A 29 -4.74 -13.27 6.00
CA ALA A 29 -5.33 -11.97 6.32
C ALA A 29 -6.13 -11.98 7.63
N ALA A 30 -6.71 -13.12 8.01
CA ALA A 30 -7.48 -13.32 9.23
C ALA A 30 -6.62 -13.57 10.48
N GLU A 31 -5.30 -13.71 10.35
CA GLU A 31 -4.42 -14.06 11.46
C GLU A 31 -4.49 -13.04 12.61
N GLY A 32 -4.80 -13.52 13.82
CA GLY A 32 -4.90 -12.70 15.03
C GLY A 32 -6.09 -11.74 15.07
N LEU A 33 -7.11 -11.94 14.23
CA LEU A 33 -8.37 -11.19 14.26
C LEU A 33 -9.47 -11.97 14.97
N ASP A 34 -10.33 -11.26 15.68
CA ASP A 34 -11.44 -11.82 16.45
C ASP A 34 -12.75 -11.76 15.66
N ASN A 35 -13.60 -12.76 15.84
CA ASN A 35 -14.96 -12.81 15.26
C ASN A 35 -15.02 -12.65 13.72
N VAL A 36 -14.00 -13.14 13.02
CA VAL A 36 -13.96 -13.21 11.54
C VAL A 36 -14.06 -14.66 11.06
N SER A 37 -14.78 -14.88 9.96
CA SER A 37 -14.97 -16.21 9.36
C SER A 37 -14.37 -16.26 7.96
N VAL A 38 -13.29 -17.02 7.81
CA VAL A 38 -12.65 -17.31 6.52
C VAL A 38 -13.66 -17.92 5.54
N SER A 39 -14.41 -18.93 5.99
CA SER A 39 -15.39 -19.64 5.17
C SER A 39 -16.52 -18.72 4.69
N GLN A 40 -16.94 -17.74 5.50
CA GLN A 40 -17.98 -16.79 5.09
C GLN A 40 -17.49 -15.88 3.95
N VAL A 41 -16.23 -15.42 4.02
CA VAL A 41 -15.59 -14.63 2.95
C VAL A 41 -15.46 -15.45 1.68
N GLU A 42 -15.02 -16.70 1.80
CA GLU A 42 -14.86 -17.62 0.66
C GLU A 42 -16.18 -17.85 -0.08
N LEU A 43 -17.24 -18.22 0.66
CA LEU A 43 -18.56 -18.47 0.08
C LEU A 43 -19.10 -17.22 -0.63
N LYS A 44 -19.02 -16.04 0.01
CA LYS A 44 -19.45 -14.77 -0.62
C LYS A 44 -18.63 -14.41 -1.86
N SER A 45 -17.35 -14.75 -1.87
CA SER A 45 -16.47 -14.48 -3.01
C SER A 45 -16.74 -15.42 -4.17
N GLN A 46 -16.86 -16.73 -3.90
CA GLN A 46 -17.04 -17.77 -4.91
C GLN A 46 -18.33 -17.60 -5.71
N ILE A 47 -19.40 -17.10 -5.09
CA ILE A 47 -20.68 -16.82 -5.77
C ILE A 47 -20.51 -15.80 -6.92
N GLN A 48 -19.51 -14.92 -6.82
CA GLN A 48 -19.25 -13.87 -7.81
C GLN A 48 -18.23 -14.29 -8.88
N PHE A 49 -17.64 -15.48 -8.78
CA PHE A 49 -16.68 -15.96 -9.76
C PHE A 49 -17.39 -16.43 -11.04
N TYR A 50 -16.77 -16.11 -12.18
CA TYR A 50 -17.23 -16.49 -13.52
C TYR A 50 -16.06 -17.07 -14.32
N ASP A 51 -16.35 -17.81 -15.39
CA ASP A 51 -15.29 -18.44 -16.19
C ASP A 51 -14.45 -17.38 -16.91
N GLY A 52 -13.12 -17.54 -16.88
CA GLY A 52 -12.17 -16.59 -17.42
C GLY A 52 -11.88 -15.38 -16.52
N ILE A 53 -12.42 -15.33 -15.30
CA ILE A 53 -12.21 -14.24 -14.33
C ILE A 53 -10.71 -13.94 -14.16
N THR A 54 -10.35 -12.66 -14.10
CA THR A 54 -8.95 -12.29 -13.93
C THR A 54 -8.52 -12.47 -12.48
N THR A 55 -7.23 -12.76 -12.26
CA THR A 55 -6.67 -12.76 -10.89
C THR A 55 -6.84 -11.42 -10.16
N SER A 56 -6.90 -10.30 -10.88
CA SER A 56 -7.15 -8.99 -10.27
C SER A 56 -8.56 -8.92 -9.73
N ASP A 57 -9.54 -9.37 -10.51
CA ASP A 57 -10.95 -9.35 -10.12
C ASP A 57 -11.23 -10.31 -8.97
N ILE A 58 -10.59 -11.49 -8.94
CA ILE A 58 -10.69 -12.41 -7.78
C ILE A 58 -10.27 -11.69 -6.50
N HIS A 59 -9.14 -10.98 -6.51
CA HIS A 59 -8.68 -10.23 -5.34
C HIS A 59 -9.66 -9.12 -4.95
N GLU A 60 -10.19 -8.37 -5.92
CA GLU A 60 -11.16 -7.30 -5.67
C GLU A 60 -12.48 -7.83 -5.13
N THR A 61 -12.97 -8.96 -5.64
CA THR A 61 -14.14 -9.68 -5.13
C THR A 61 -13.93 -10.12 -3.68
N MET A 62 -12.78 -10.69 -3.33
CA MET A 62 -12.48 -11.08 -1.95
C MET A 62 -12.46 -9.87 -1.02
N ILE A 63 -11.78 -8.78 -1.42
CA ILE A 63 -11.72 -7.53 -0.65
C ILE A 63 -13.14 -6.99 -0.40
N LYS A 64 -13.98 -6.97 -1.44
CA LYS A 64 -15.36 -6.50 -1.34
C LYS A 64 -16.20 -7.41 -0.44
N ALA A 65 -16.10 -8.73 -0.61
CA ALA A 65 -16.82 -9.70 0.22
C ALA A 65 -16.48 -9.55 1.71
N SER A 66 -15.20 -9.30 2.03
CA SER A 66 -14.75 -9.01 3.39
C SER A 66 -15.24 -7.65 3.89
N ALA A 67 -15.20 -6.62 3.06
CA ALA A 67 -15.66 -5.28 3.43
C ALA A 67 -17.17 -5.23 3.70
N ASP A 68 -17.96 -5.99 2.94
CA ASP A 68 -19.41 -6.11 3.11
C ASP A 68 -19.82 -6.85 4.41
N LEU A 69 -18.86 -7.44 5.14
CA LEU A 69 -19.07 -8.11 6.43
C LEU A 69 -18.69 -7.22 7.63
N ILE A 70 -18.23 -5.99 7.38
CA ILE A 70 -17.90 -5.03 8.44
C ILE A 70 -19.20 -4.54 9.08
N SER A 71 -19.33 -4.77 10.38
CA SER A 71 -20.43 -4.26 11.20
C SER A 71 -19.97 -3.92 12.61
N GLU A 72 -20.84 -3.34 13.43
CA GLU A 72 -20.57 -3.07 14.85
C GLU A 72 -20.28 -4.36 15.66
N GLU A 73 -20.89 -5.49 15.28
CA GLU A 73 -20.70 -6.80 15.93
C GLU A 73 -19.41 -7.50 15.47
N THR A 74 -18.91 -7.15 14.28
CA THR A 74 -17.78 -7.80 13.60
C THR A 74 -16.77 -6.78 13.06
N PRO A 75 -16.21 -5.90 13.92
CA PRO A 75 -15.39 -4.78 13.47
C PRO A 75 -14.08 -5.21 12.82
N ASP A 76 -13.55 -6.38 13.16
CA ASP A 76 -12.25 -6.87 12.70
C ASP A 76 -12.21 -7.24 11.20
N TYR A 77 -13.38 -7.41 10.56
CA TYR A 77 -13.45 -7.48 9.10
C TYR A 77 -12.83 -6.25 8.43
N GLN A 78 -12.77 -5.10 9.11
CA GLN A 78 -12.08 -3.91 8.60
C GLN A 78 -10.58 -4.14 8.38
N TYR A 79 -9.94 -4.93 9.26
CA TYR A 79 -8.53 -5.27 9.15
C TYR A 79 -8.33 -6.40 8.15
N LEU A 80 -9.22 -7.39 8.13
CA LEU A 80 -9.19 -8.47 7.15
C LEU A 80 -9.27 -7.90 5.72
N ALA A 81 -10.27 -7.05 5.44
CA ALA A 81 -10.43 -6.40 4.15
C ALA A 81 -9.25 -5.47 3.82
N ALA A 82 -8.69 -4.77 4.81
CA ALA A 82 -7.49 -3.93 4.62
C ALA A 82 -6.27 -4.75 4.23
N ARG A 83 -5.98 -5.85 4.93
CA ARG A 83 -4.84 -6.73 4.67
C ARG A 83 -4.92 -7.34 3.27
N LEU A 84 -6.11 -7.78 2.84
CA LEU A 84 -6.35 -8.22 1.47
C LEU A 84 -6.12 -7.10 0.45
N ALA A 85 -6.57 -5.87 0.75
CA ALA A 85 -6.37 -4.72 -0.12
C ALA A 85 -4.88 -4.33 -0.24
N ILE A 86 -4.14 -4.33 0.88
CA ILE A 86 -2.69 -4.09 0.89
C ILE A 86 -1.96 -5.14 0.06
N PHE A 87 -2.29 -6.42 0.23
CA PHE A 87 -1.71 -7.50 -0.57
C PHE A 87 -1.92 -7.29 -2.07
N HIS A 88 -3.13 -6.89 -2.47
CA HIS A 88 -3.46 -6.58 -3.87
C HIS A 88 -2.69 -5.37 -4.39
N LEU A 89 -2.62 -4.30 -3.60
CA LEU A 89 -1.92 -3.07 -3.93
C LEU A 89 -0.42 -3.28 -4.12
N ARG A 90 0.24 -4.05 -3.23
CA ARG A 90 1.67 -4.39 -3.38
C ARG A 90 1.94 -5.15 -4.66
N LYS A 91 1.11 -6.16 -4.97
CA LYS A 91 1.23 -6.85 -6.25
C LYS A 91 0.99 -5.91 -7.43
N LYS A 92 0.05 -4.95 -7.34
CA LYS A 92 -0.19 -3.97 -8.42
C LYS A 92 1.02 -3.05 -8.62
N ALA A 93 1.63 -2.56 -7.54
CA ALA A 93 2.76 -1.63 -7.61
C ALA A 93 4.10 -2.30 -7.97
N TYR A 94 4.37 -3.49 -7.40
CA TYR A 94 5.69 -4.12 -7.45
C TYR A 94 5.74 -5.43 -8.23
N GLY A 95 4.58 -5.99 -8.60
CA GLY A 95 4.48 -7.33 -9.18
C GLY A 95 4.65 -8.47 -8.17
N GLN A 96 5.08 -8.17 -6.95
CA GLN A 96 5.30 -9.11 -5.85
C GLN A 96 4.76 -8.56 -4.52
N TYR A 97 4.75 -9.38 -3.48
CA TYR A 97 4.30 -8.94 -2.14
C TYR A 97 5.36 -8.13 -1.38
N GLU A 98 6.64 -8.51 -1.49
CA GLU A 98 7.71 -7.81 -0.78
C GLU A 98 8.10 -6.54 -1.53
N PRO A 99 8.08 -5.36 -0.89
CA PRO A 99 8.55 -4.14 -1.54
C PRO A 99 10.03 -4.22 -1.94
N PRO A 100 10.44 -3.55 -3.03
CA PRO A 100 11.85 -3.43 -3.39
C PRO A 100 12.62 -2.57 -2.38
N ALA A 101 13.96 -2.54 -2.46
CA ALA A 101 14.77 -1.62 -1.66
C ALA A 101 14.37 -0.15 -1.94
N LEU A 102 14.42 0.69 -0.91
CA LEU A 102 13.97 2.09 -0.98
C LEU A 102 14.69 2.87 -2.09
N PHE A 103 16.01 2.74 -2.18
CA PHE A 103 16.79 3.44 -3.21
C PHE A 103 16.35 3.04 -4.62
N ASP A 104 16.23 1.74 -4.89
CA ASP A 104 15.86 1.24 -6.22
C ASP A 104 14.44 1.67 -6.61
N HIS A 105 13.54 1.70 -5.62
CA HIS A 105 12.18 2.23 -5.78
C HIS A 105 12.19 3.71 -6.18
N VAL A 106 12.92 4.55 -5.44
CA VAL A 106 13.01 5.99 -5.68
C VAL A 106 13.65 6.25 -7.04
N ALA A 107 14.78 5.61 -7.35
CA ALA A 107 15.49 5.78 -8.61
C ALA A 107 14.59 5.45 -9.81
N LYS A 108 13.84 4.34 -9.74
CA LYS A 108 12.87 3.95 -10.78
C LYS A 108 11.78 5.01 -10.94
N LEU A 109 11.21 5.53 -9.85
CA LEU A 109 10.11 6.49 -9.94
C LEU A 109 10.56 7.90 -10.32
N VAL A 110 11.80 8.29 -10.02
CA VAL A 110 12.43 9.51 -10.56
C VAL A 110 12.62 9.38 -12.07
N ASP A 111 13.16 8.27 -12.56
CA ASP A 111 13.33 8.00 -14.00
C ASP A 111 12.00 8.01 -14.77
N MET A 112 10.93 7.49 -14.14
CA MET A 112 9.57 7.54 -14.68
C MET A 112 8.89 8.93 -14.55
N GLY A 113 9.56 9.94 -14.00
CA GLY A 113 9.04 11.27 -13.76
C GLY A 113 7.86 11.32 -12.77
N LYS A 114 7.81 10.38 -11.82
CA LYS A 114 6.77 10.27 -10.79
C LYS A 114 7.20 10.87 -9.45
N TYR A 115 8.49 10.83 -9.14
CA TYR A 115 9.09 11.50 -7.99
C TYR A 115 10.02 12.63 -8.44
N ASP A 116 10.22 13.60 -7.55
CA ASP A 116 11.13 14.72 -7.76
C ASP A 116 12.60 14.29 -7.74
N GLN A 117 13.41 14.79 -8.67
CA GLN A 117 14.83 14.47 -8.82
C GLN A 117 15.65 14.90 -7.59
N HIS A 118 15.20 15.90 -6.82
CA HIS A 118 15.88 16.37 -5.62
C HIS A 118 16.05 15.26 -4.56
N LEU A 119 15.18 14.24 -4.52
CA LEU A 119 15.40 13.07 -3.65
C LEU A 119 16.73 12.35 -3.98
N LEU A 120 17.04 12.28 -5.27
CA LEU A 120 18.31 11.84 -5.89
C LEU A 120 19.54 12.62 -5.42
N GLU A 121 19.37 13.92 -5.29
CA GLU A 121 20.44 14.90 -5.12
C GLU A 121 20.72 15.21 -3.65
N ASP A 122 19.66 15.22 -2.83
CA ASP A 122 19.70 15.59 -1.42
C ASP A 122 20.20 14.44 -0.53
N TYR A 123 19.99 13.19 -0.95
CA TYR A 123 20.29 11.98 -0.17
C TYR A 123 21.22 11.03 -0.92
N SER A 124 22.27 10.55 -0.24
CA SER A 124 23.14 9.51 -0.80
C SER A 124 22.49 8.13 -0.73
N ARG A 125 23.03 7.16 -1.48
CA ARG A 125 22.57 5.76 -1.44
C ARG A 125 22.65 5.19 -0.02
N GLU A 126 23.71 5.49 0.71
CA GLU A 126 23.92 5.03 2.09
C GLU A 126 22.85 5.61 3.04
N GLU A 127 22.41 6.85 2.81
CA GLU A 127 21.32 7.45 3.58
C GLU A 127 19.98 6.81 3.25
N PHE A 128 19.74 6.42 1.98
CA PHE A 128 18.56 5.63 1.62
C PHE A 128 18.58 4.24 2.26
N GLU A 129 19.72 3.57 2.32
CA GLU A 129 19.88 2.28 3.01
C GLU A 129 19.61 2.42 4.51
N LEU A 130 20.08 3.50 5.13
CA LEU A 130 19.77 3.79 6.53
C LEU A 130 18.26 4.08 6.71
N MET A 131 17.64 4.86 5.83
CA MET A 131 16.19 5.11 5.87
C MET A 131 15.38 3.82 5.70
N ASP A 132 15.82 2.92 4.81
CA ASP A 132 15.18 1.62 4.59
C ASP A 132 15.19 0.77 5.87
N SER A 133 16.27 0.86 6.67
CA SER A 133 16.35 0.17 7.97
C SER A 133 15.32 0.65 9.00
N PHE A 134 14.77 1.86 8.84
CA PHE A 134 13.71 2.39 9.70
C PHE A 134 12.31 1.96 9.28
N ILE A 135 12.18 1.44 8.06
CA ILE A 135 10.90 1.02 7.49
C ILE A 135 10.50 -0.33 8.09
N ASP A 136 9.25 -0.38 8.53
CA ASP A 136 8.60 -1.64 8.86
C ASP A 136 7.35 -1.80 8.02
N HIS A 137 7.47 -2.57 6.94
CA HIS A 137 6.38 -2.86 6.03
C HIS A 137 5.22 -3.63 6.69
N LYS A 138 5.40 -4.25 7.85
CA LYS A 138 4.30 -4.94 8.54
C LYS A 138 3.26 -3.96 9.09
N ARG A 139 3.64 -2.70 9.33
CA ARG A 139 2.71 -1.64 9.77
C ARG A 139 1.59 -1.34 8.77
N ASP A 140 1.75 -1.73 7.50
CA ASP A 140 0.65 -1.65 6.53
C ASP A 140 -0.54 -2.54 6.93
N LEU A 141 -0.32 -3.59 7.72
CA LEU A 141 -1.36 -4.54 8.13
C LEU A 141 -2.23 -4.01 9.29
N ASP A 142 -1.84 -2.87 9.88
CA ASP A 142 -2.56 -2.21 10.98
C ASP A 142 -3.59 -1.18 10.48
N PHE A 143 -3.68 -0.96 9.16
CA PHE A 143 -4.68 -0.05 8.60
C PHE A 143 -6.07 -0.66 8.62
N SER A 144 -7.08 0.19 8.84
CA SER A 144 -8.47 -0.17 8.56
C SER A 144 -8.77 -0.08 7.06
N TYR A 145 -9.79 -0.79 6.61
CA TYR A 145 -10.17 -0.82 5.19
C TYR A 145 -10.44 0.58 4.63
N ALA A 146 -11.13 1.43 5.41
CA ALA A 146 -11.40 2.81 5.04
C ALA A 146 -10.10 3.62 4.86
N ALA A 147 -9.10 3.42 5.72
CA ALA A 147 -7.80 4.08 5.59
C ALA A 147 -7.07 3.65 4.31
N VAL A 148 -7.06 2.34 4.01
CA VAL A 148 -6.46 1.82 2.77
C VAL A 148 -7.14 2.40 1.53
N LYS A 149 -8.47 2.54 1.53
CA LYS A 149 -9.19 3.17 0.41
C LYS A 149 -8.91 4.66 0.25
N GLN A 150 -8.69 5.40 1.34
CA GLN A 150 -8.22 6.79 1.25
C GLN A 150 -6.81 6.86 0.64
N LEU A 151 -5.90 5.98 1.09
CA LEU A 151 -4.53 5.87 0.56
C LEU A 151 -4.53 5.56 -0.95
N GLU A 152 -5.25 4.52 -1.36
CA GLU A 152 -5.39 4.11 -2.76
C GLU A 152 -6.02 5.22 -3.62
N GLY A 153 -7.12 5.84 -3.17
CA GLY A 153 -7.86 6.78 -4.00
C GLY A 153 -7.19 8.14 -4.14
N LYS A 154 -6.56 8.63 -3.07
CA LYS A 154 -6.07 10.02 -3.03
C LYS A 154 -4.55 10.09 -2.93
N TYR A 155 -3.93 9.37 -2.01
CA TYR A 155 -2.57 9.67 -1.56
C TYR A 155 -1.47 9.01 -2.37
N PHE A 156 -1.66 7.76 -2.79
CA PHE A 156 -0.63 7.09 -3.57
C PHE A 156 -0.39 7.79 -4.89
N VAL A 157 0.90 7.92 -5.23
CA VAL A 157 1.36 8.28 -6.56
C VAL A 157 0.84 7.21 -7.52
N GLN A 158 0.00 7.69 -8.44
CA GLN A 158 -0.75 6.84 -9.34
C GLN A 158 -0.98 7.55 -10.67
N ASN A 159 -1.16 6.77 -11.72
CA ASN A 159 -1.64 7.29 -12.98
C ASN A 159 -3.17 7.44 -12.91
N ARG A 160 -3.66 8.68 -12.99
CA ARG A 160 -5.10 8.97 -12.85
C ARG A 160 -5.95 8.39 -13.99
N VAL A 161 -5.35 8.14 -15.15
CA VAL A 161 -5.99 7.56 -16.34
C VAL A 161 -5.96 6.04 -16.28
N THR A 162 -4.78 5.42 -16.15
CA THR A 162 -4.65 3.95 -16.16
C THR A 162 -4.96 3.29 -14.82
N LYS A 163 -5.10 4.08 -13.74
CA LYS A 163 -5.27 3.61 -12.35
C LYS A 163 -4.12 2.75 -11.83
N GLU A 164 -2.96 2.84 -12.47
CA GLU A 164 -1.75 2.18 -12.01
C GLU A 164 -1.24 2.85 -10.74
N ILE A 165 -1.05 2.06 -9.69
CA ILE A 165 -0.49 2.49 -8.40
C ILE A 165 1.00 2.19 -8.41
N TYR A 166 1.84 3.13 -7.98
CA TYR A 166 3.29 2.97 -8.05
C TYR A 166 3.97 2.69 -6.71
N GLU A 167 3.34 3.00 -5.58
CA GLU A 167 3.96 2.95 -4.25
C GLU A 167 3.08 2.27 -3.18
N SER A 168 3.61 2.15 -1.96
CA SER A 168 2.94 1.65 -0.76
C SER A 168 3.02 2.68 0.37
N ALA A 169 2.26 2.45 1.44
CA ALA A 169 2.09 3.45 2.51
C ALA A 169 3.38 3.76 3.27
N GLN A 170 4.25 2.77 3.51
CA GLN A 170 5.52 3.05 4.19
C GLN A 170 6.46 3.91 3.35
N PHE A 171 6.53 3.71 2.03
CA PHE A 171 7.31 4.58 1.14
C PHE A 171 6.76 6.00 1.12
N LEU A 172 5.43 6.14 1.05
CA LEU A 172 4.80 7.45 1.20
C LEU A 172 5.24 8.14 2.50
N TYR A 173 5.24 7.45 3.64
CA TYR A 173 5.59 8.05 4.92
C TYR A 173 7.06 8.43 5.05
N ILE A 174 7.98 7.54 4.69
CA ILE A 174 9.41 7.80 4.80
C ILE A 174 9.85 8.90 3.84
N LEU A 175 9.31 8.92 2.61
CA LEU A 175 9.70 9.90 1.61
C LEU A 175 9.07 11.26 1.89
N VAL A 176 7.85 11.33 2.46
CA VAL A 176 7.30 12.61 2.95
C VAL A 176 8.19 13.19 4.05
N ALA A 177 8.66 12.37 4.98
CA ALA A 177 9.63 12.81 5.97
C ALA A 177 10.94 13.27 5.29
N ALA A 178 11.42 12.54 4.28
CA ALA A 178 12.64 12.90 3.55
C ALA A 178 12.53 14.26 2.87
N CYS A 179 11.45 14.50 2.16
CA CYS A 179 11.22 15.81 1.54
C CYS A 179 11.15 16.94 2.57
N LEU A 180 10.47 16.73 3.71
CA LEU A 180 10.31 17.76 4.73
C LEU A 180 11.61 18.12 5.45
N PHE A 181 12.49 17.14 5.69
CA PHE A 181 13.75 17.31 6.42
C PHE A 181 14.99 17.37 5.51
N SER A 182 14.80 17.39 4.18
CA SER A 182 15.87 17.48 3.17
C SER A 182 16.92 18.56 3.47
N LYS A 183 16.45 19.75 3.86
CA LYS A 183 17.28 20.94 4.14
C LYS A 183 17.88 21.01 5.55
N TYR A 184 17.62 20.02 6.40
CA TYR A 184 18.21 19.97 7.74
C TYR A 184 19.69 19.55 7.68
N PRO A 185 20.50 19.89 8.70
CA PRO A 185 21.89 19.42 8.78
C PRO A 185 21.98 17.90 8.68
N ARG A 186 22.91 17.38 7.88
CA ARG A 186 23.05 15.93 7.62
C ARG A 186 23.21 15.10 8.88
N GLU A 187 23.91 15.65 9.88
CA GLU A 187 24.16 14.99 11.16
C GLU A 187 22.89 14.71 11.98
N THR A 188 21.86 15.55 11.85
CA THR A 188 20.65 15.46 12.69
C THR A 188 19.39 15.13 11.90
N ARG A 189 19.42 15.28 10.57
CA ARG A 189 18.24 15.11 9.74
C ARG A 189 17.67 13.70 9.92
N LEU A 190 18.48 12.65 9.81
CA LEU A 190 18.05 11.24 9.87
C LEU A 190 17.58 10.81 11.27
N ASP A 191 18.22 11.27 12.35
CA ASP A 191 17.78 11.01 13.72
C ASP A 191 16.39 11.60 14.02
N THR A 192 16.10 12.76 13.41
CA THR A 192 14.80 13.43 13.53
C THR A 192 13.68 12.62 12.87
N PHE A 193 13.97 11.77 11.87
CA PHE A 193 12.97 10.88 11.25
C PHE A 193 12.46 9.85 12.24
N VAL A 194 13.34 9.21 13.02
CA VAL A 194 12.96 8.10 13.90
C VAL A 194 11.98 8.56 14.99
N VAL A 195 12.20 9.76 15.54
CA VAL A 195 11.36 10.34 16.59
C VAL A 195 10.02 10.85 16.05
N SER A 196 10.02 11.43 14.84
CA SER A 196 8.84 12.11 14.28
C SER A 196 7.94 11.18 13.46
N THR A 197 8.49 10.24 12.68
CA THR A 197 7.73 9.38 11.75
C THR A 197 6.72 8.49 12.50
N MET A 198 7.03 8.07 13.73
CA MET A 198 6.17 7.23 14.57
C MET A 198 5.02 8.00 15.25
N ARG A 199 5.20 9.29 15.56
CA ARG A 199 4.27 10.06 16.42
C ARG A 199 3.55 11.20 15.70
N TYR A 200 4.19 11.85 14.73
CA TYR A 200 3.68 13.05 14.05
C TYR A 200 2.87 12.75 12.78
N LEU A 201 3.17 11.69 12.04
CA LEU A 201 2.46 11.36 10.79
C LEU A 201 1.05 10.80 10.99
N ARG A 202 0.55 10.63 12.24
CA ARG A 202 -0.88 10.45 12.49
C ARG A 202 -1.67 11.77 12.60
N LEU A 203 -0.99 12.92 12.79
CA LEU A 203 -1.62 14.15 13.29
C LEU A 203 -1.71 15.31 12.29
N ARG A 204 -1.01 15.29 11.14
CA ARG A 204 -1.16 16.33 10.11
C ARG A 204 -2.19 15.97 9.03
N SER A 205 -2.92 16.99 8.58
CA SER A 205 -3.93 16.92 7.52
C SER A 205 -3.35 16.22 6.30
N LEU A 206 -4.04 15.16 5.86
CA LEU A 206 -3.54 14.26 4.83
C LEU A 206 -3.22 14.96 3.49
N CYS A 207 -3.73 16.18 3.26
CA CYS A 207 -3.53 17.01 2.07
C CYS A 207 -2.06 17.43 1.82
N GLN A 208 -1.23 17.64 2.86
CA GLN A 208 0.18 18.03 2.68
C GLN A 208 1.08 16.92 2.14
N ARG A 209 0.65 15.65 2.15
CA ARG A 209 1.54 14.49 1.92
C ARG A 209 1.88 14.24 0.44
N GLN A 210 0.96 14.47 -0.48
CA GLN A 210 1.18 14.13 -1.89
C GLN A 210 2.01 15.19 -2.64
N SER A 211 1.87 16.46 -2.25
CA SER A 211 2.58 17.57 -2.90
C SER A 211 4.09 17.56 -2.63
N CYS A 212 4.52 17.04 -1.46
CA CYS A 212 5.95 16.96 -1.11
C CYS A 212 6.77 16.12 -2.10
N LEU A 213 6.19 15.04 -2.62
CA LEU A 213 6.91 14.02 -3.39
C LEU A 213 6.98 14.30 -4.89
N VAL A 214 6.06 15.12 -5.40
CA VAL A 214 5.82 15.31 -6.84
C VAL A 214 6.08 16.76 -7.28
N CYS A 215 6.18 17.72 -6.34
CA CYS A 215 6.38 19.13 -6.65
C CYS A 215 7.01 19.89 -5.45
N ALA A 216 8.34 19.95 -5.38
CA ALA A 216 9.06 20.64 -4.31
C ALA A 216 8.79 22.16 -4.10
N PRO A 217 8.40 23.02 -5.09
CA PRO A 217 8.49 24.46 -4.86
C PRO A 217 7.39 25.09 -3.98
N LEU A 218 6.25 24.43 -3.75
CA LEU A 218 5.06 25.10 -3.19
C LEU A 218 4.89 25.02 -1.66
N LEU A 219 5.69 24.22 -0.96
CA LEU A 219 5.48 23.98 0.48
C LEU A 219 6.32 24.87 1.42
N ALA A 220 7.37 25.52 0.90
CA ALA A 220 8.28 26.35 1.70
C ALA A 220 7.58 27.55 2.39
N SER A 221 6.41 27.97 1.91
CA SER A 221 5.61 29.06 2.50
C SER A 221 4.82 28.65 3.75
N SER A 222 4.62 27.36 4.02
CA SER A 222 3.71 26.90 5.09
C SER A 222 4.41 26.32 6.33
N ALA A 223 5.74 26.18 6.31
CA ALA A 223 6.50 25.64 7.43
C ALA A 223 6.72 26.63 8.59
N HIS A 224 6.46 27.93 8.38
CA HIS A 224 6.67 28.98 9.39
C HIS A 224 5.42 29.30 10.25
N ALA A 225 4.34 28.53 10.13
CA ALA A 225 3.08 28.81 10.83
C ALA A 225 2.57 27.65 11.70
N CYS A 226 3.50 26.91 12.34
CA CYS A 226 3.18 25.98 13.43
C CYS A 226 4.05 26.28 14.65
#